data_AF-A0A968D3G5-F1
#
_entry.id   AF-A0A968D3G5-F1
#
_cell.length_a   1.000
_cell.length_b   1.000
_cell.length_c   1.000
_cell.angle_alpha   90.00
_cell.angle_beta   90.00
_cell.angle_gamma   90.00
#
_symmetry.space_group_name_H-M   'P 1'
#
loop_
_entity.id
_entity.type
_entity.pdbx_description
1 polymer ?
#
loop_
_entity_poly.entity_id
_entity_poly.type
_entity_poly.pdbx_seq_one_letter_code
_entity_poly.pdbx_strand_id
1 'polypeptide(L)'
;LLYEAEQGGFGAGGVLRRIGNAEIEPERVKELELGFDAEFFANYALELSYYSQDIEDSIILFRNAPSTGKTRTSVPFNIGQASGRGIETLFQGSPIRTKNFGLDFTLINSFQDNEVDDLGGAQPIFDGFDINVVKEGLRK
;
A
#
# COMPACT_ATOMS: atom_id res chain seq x y z
N LEU A 1 -13.98 21.79 15.87
CA LEU A 1 -13.28 22.40 17.01
C LEU A 1 -11.83 21.94 17.03
N LEU A 2 -10.87 22.88 17.08
CA LEU A 2 -9.42 22.65 17.15
C LEU A 2 -8.97 22.22 18.56
N TYR A 3 -9.82 22.41 19.56
CA TYR A 3 -9.59 22.04 20.95
C TYR A 3 -10.62 21.02 21.43
N GLU A 4 -10.22 20.22 22.41
CA GLU A 4 -11.05 19.23 23.11
C GLU A 4 -10.81 19.33 24.62
N ALA A 5 -11.85 19.04 25.41
CA ALA A 5 -11.74 19.00 26.86
C ALA A 5 -10.94 17.77 27.30
N GLU A 6 -10.00 17.96 28.23
CA GLU A 6 -9.26 16.89 28.90
C GLU A 6 -9.54 16.94 30.39
N GLN A 7 -9.81 15.80 31.02
CA GLN A 7 -9.83 15.73 32.47
C GLN A 7 -8.43 15.34 32.97
N GLY A 8 -7.78 16.27 33.68
CA GLY A 8 -6.49 16.03 34.34
C GLY A 8 -6.64 15.88 35.85
N GLY A 9 -5.54 15.54 36.53
CA GLY A 9 -5.50 15.37 37.99
C GLY A 9 -5.84 16.63 38.80
N PHE A 10 -5.93 17.80 38.15
CA PHE A 10 -6.25 19.09 38.76
C PHE A 10 -7.56 19.72 38.22
N GLY A 11 -8.36 18.97 37.46
CA GLY A 11 -9.63 19.45 36.87
C GLY A 11 -9.67 19.37 35.34
N ALA A 12 -10.73 19.90 34.73
CA ALA A 12 -10.91 19.92 33.28
C ALA A 12 -10.09 21.05 32.63
N GLY A 13 -9.22 20.70 31.67
CA GLY A 13 -8.44 21.60 30.84
C GLY A 13 -8.78 21.46 29.35
N GLY A 14 -8.14 22.27 28.52
CA GLY A 14 -8.28 22.19 27.06
C GLY A 14 -6.99 21.75 26.39
N VAL A 15 -7.10 20.84 25.43
CA VAL A 15 -5.97 20.43 24.58
C VAL A 15 -6.26 20.64 23.11
N LEU A 16 -5.20 20.75 22.31
CA LEU A 16 -5.31 20.70 20.87
C LEU A 16 -5.76 19.30 20.43
N ARG A 17 -6.86 19.25 19.68
CA ARG A 17 -7.48 18.01 19.20
C ARG A 17 -6.82 17.49 17.93
N ARG A 18 -6.40 18.39 17.04
CA ARG A 18 -5.75 18.05 15.76
C ARG A 18 -4.70 19.09 15.42
N ILE A 19 -3.55 18.63 14.99
CA ILE A 19 -2.49 19.45 14.43
C ILE A 19 -2.25 18.94 13.01
N GLY A 20 -2.53 19.80 12.03
CA GLY A 20 -2.23 19.52 10.64
C GLY A 20 -0.83 19.97 10.27
N ASN A 21 -0.40 19.58 9.07
CA ASN A 21 0.78 20.11 8.41
C ASN A 21 0.31 20.84 7.14
N ALA A 22 0.70 22.12 6.99
CA ALA A 22 0.32 22.93 5.83
C ALA A 22 1.22 22.64 4.60
N GLU A 23 2.35 21.97 4.82
CA GLU A 23 3.31 21.55 3.80
C GLU A 23 2.95 20.17 3.22
N ILE A 24 1.74 19.66 3.48
CA ILE A 24 1.31 18.39 2.91
C ILE A 24 1.19 18.51 1.40
N GLU A 25 1.83 17.56 0.73
CA GLU A 25 1.75 17.37 -0.72
C GLU A 25 0.98 16.08 -1.05
N PRO A 26 0.50 15.91 -2.28
CA PRO A 26 -0.08 14.64 -2.72
C PRO A 26 0.98 13.53 -2.76
N GLU A 27 0.61 12.33 -2.28
CA GLU A 27 1.37 11.10 -2.51
C GLU A 27 1.47 10.80 -4.01
N ARG A 28 2.63 10.30 -4.46
CA ARG A 28 2.89 10.00 -5.88
C ARG A 28 3.17 8.52 -6.05
N VAL A 29 2.41 7.90 -6.96
CA VAL A 29 2.63 6.52 -7.38
C VAL A 29 3.19 6.55 -8.81
N LYS A 30 4.38 6.00 -8.99
CA LYS A 30 5.02 5.81 -10.30
C LYS A 30 5.00 4.33 -10.61
N GLU A 31 4.57 3.97 -11.81
CA GLU A 31 4.50 2.58 -12.21
C GLU A 31 5.00 2.41 -13.64
N LEU A 32 5.79 1.35 -13.84
CA LEU A 32 6.19 0.88 -15.15
C LEU A 32 5.65 -0.53 -15.34
N GLU A 33 4.79 -0.68 -16.34
CA GLU A 33 4.20 -1.97 -16.73
C GLU A 33 4.73 -2.41 -18.10
N LEU A 34 5.05 -3.69 -18.22
CA LEU A 34 5.43 -4.36 -19.46
C LEU A 34 4.50 -5.54 -19.67
N GLY A 35 3.69 -5.47 -20.73
CA GLY A 35 2.76 -6.53 -21.13
C GLY A 35 3.24 -7.28 -22.37
N PHE A 36 2.91 -8.56 -22.44
CA PHE A 36 3.06 -9.40 -23.62
C PHE A 36 1.80 -10.25 -23.81
N ASP A 37 1.17 -10.07 -24.97
CA ASP A 37 -0.04 -10.80 -25.35
C ASP A 37 0.21 -11.59 -26.64
N ALA A 38 -0.15 -12.86 -26.62
CA ALA A 38 -0.02 -13.73 -27.78
C ALA A 38 -1.16 -14.74 -27.88
N GLU A 39 -1.74 -14.83 -29.07
CA GLU A 39 -2.66 -15.90 -29.45
C GLU A 39 -1.99 -16.82 -30.47
N PHE A 40 -2.16 -18.14 -30.31
CA PHE A 40 -1.55 -19.13 -31.19
C PHE A 40 -2.43 -20.35 -31.45
N PHE A 41 -2.25 -20.95 -32.63
CA PHE A 41 -3.01 -22.10 -33.15
C PHE A 41 -4.54 -21.94 -33.06
N ALA A 42 -5.07 -20.71 -33.00
CA ALA A 42 -6.48 -20.33 -32.85
C ALA A 42 -7.19 -20.83 -31.56
N ASN A 43 -6.46 -21.48 -30.66
CA ASN A 43 -7.03 -22.19 -29.51
C ASN A 43 -6.29 -21.90 -28.20
N TYR A 44 -5.23 -21.08 -28.23
CA TYR A 44 -4.44 -20.74 -27.06
C TYR A 44 -4.20 -19.24 -27.01
N ALA A 45 -4.26 -18.69 -25.79
CA ALA A 45 -3.91 -17.32 -25.50
C ALA A 45 -2.98 -17.30 -24.28
N LEU A 46 -1.95 -16.46 -24.34
CA LEU A 46 -1.02 -16.21 -23.26
C LEU A 46 -0.91 -14.70 -23.07
N GLU A 47 -1.13 -14.25 -21.85
CA GLU A 47 -0.92 -12.88 -21.40
C GLU A 47 0.08 -12.91 -20.25
N LEU A 48 1.10 -12.07 -20.34
CA LEU A 48 2.13 -11.89 -19.33
C LEU A 48 2.23 -10.40 -19.01
N SER A 49 2.13 -10.05 -17.73
CA SER A 49 2.30 -8.68 -17.28
C SER A 49 3.36 -8.64 -16.20
N TYR A 50 4.33 -7.73 -16.32
CA TYR A 50 5.28 -7.42 -15.27
C TYR A 50 5.12 -5.96 -14.90
N TYR A 51 5.04 -5.65 -13.61
CA TYR A 51 4.98 -4.29 -13.12
C TYR A 51 6.08 -4.02 -12.09
N SER A 52 6.50 -2.77 -12.04
CA SER A 52 7.35 -2.20 -11.01
C SER A 52 6.76 -0.86 -10.62
N GLN A 53 6.44 -0.71 -9.33
CA GLN A 53 5.76 0.42 -8.75
C GLN A 53 6.62 1.01 -7.63
N ASP A 54 6.73 2.34 -7.62
CA ASP A 54 7.36 3.12 -6.56
C ASP A 54 6.35 4.13 -6.03
N ILE A 55 6.17 4.17 -4.71
CA ILE A 55 5.30 5.08 -3.99
C ILE A 55 6.19 6.05 -3.22
N GLU A 56 6.05 7.33 -3.52
CA GLU A 56 6.79 8.43 -2.91
C GLU A 56 5.84 9.37 -2.18
N ASP A 57 6.38 10.08 -1.18
CA ASP A 57 5.66 11.12 -0.44
C ASP A 57 4.40 10.61 0.28
N SER A 58 4.42 9.35 0.74
CA SER A 58 3.30 8.78 1.48
C SER A 58 3.12 9.46 2.85
N ILE A 59 1.87 9.70 3.22
CA ILE A 59 1.53 10.49 4.42
C ILE A 59 1.58 9.60 5.66
N ILE A 60 2.62 9.78 6.48
CA ILE A 60 2.82 9.08 7.73
C ILE A 60 2.46 9.96 8.93
N LEU A 61 1.75 9.40 9.90
CA LEU A 61 1.37 10.10 11.13
C LEU A 61 2.45 9.94 12.21
N PHE A 62 3.15 11.03 12.52
CA PHE A 62 4.14 11.07 13.59
C PHE A 62 3.56 11.52 14.92
N ARG A 63 3.88 10.79 15.99
CA ARG A 63 3.64 11.30 17.36
C ARG A 63 4.67 12.37 17.69
N ASN A 64 4.21 13.55 18.07
CA ASN A 64 5.09 14.61 18.53
C ASN A 64 5.85 14.20 19.80
N ALA A 65 7.10 14.68 19.92
CA ALA A 65 7.87 14.52 21.14
C ALA A 65 7.15 15.13 22.36
N PRO A 66 7.18 14.48 23.54
CA PRO A 66 6.51 14.98 24.74
C PRO A 66 6.87 16.40 25.16
N SER A 67 8.11 16.82 24.90
CA SER A 67 8.61 18.18 25.17
C SER A 67 7.88 19.29 24.41
N THR A 68 7.18 18.96 23.32
CA THR A 68 6.42 19.93 22.52
C THR A 68 5.08 20.33 23.15
N GLY A 69 4.63 19.62 24.19
CA GLY A 69 3.31 19.81 24.81
C GLY A 69 2.14 19.41 23.90
N LYS A 70 2.41 18.77 22.75
CA LYS A 70 1.44 18.43 21.70
C LYS A 70 1.29 16.91 21.52
N THR A 71 1.28 16.17 22.63
CA THR A 71 1.31 14.69 22.65
C THR A 71 0.00 14.03 22.27
N ARG A 72 -1.11 14.78 22.31
CA ARG A 72 -2.46 14.24 22.12
C ARG A 72 -2.80 13.90 20.67
N THR A 73 -2.01 14.38 19.72
CA THR A 73 -2.32 14.27 18.30
C THR A 73 -1.05 14.01 17.51
N SER A 74 -1.16 13.13 16.51
CA SER A 74 -0.11 12.90 15.54
C SER A 74 -0.18 13.95 14.43
N VAL A 75 0.97 14.31 13.87
CA VAL A 75 1.09 15.25 12.76
C VAL A 75 1.41 14.46 11.48
N PRO A 76 0.72 14.72 10.36
CA PRO A 76 1.02 14.06 9.09
C PRO A 76 2.26 14.64 8.41
N PHE A 77 3.06 13.79 7.77
CA PHE A 77 4.23 14.15 6.96
C PHE A 77 4.35 13.26 5.72
N ASN A 78 4.71 13.84 4.58
CA ASN A 78 5.00 13.14 3.32
C ASN A 78 6.43 12.59 3.33
N ILE A 79 6.65 11.48 4.01
CA ILE A 79 7.99 10.88 4.20
C ILE A 79 7.99 9.36 4.05
N GLY A 80 6.82 8.75 3.82
CA GLY A 80 6.74 7.32 3.57
C GLY A 80 7.13 6.98 2.13
N GLN A 81 7.89 5.90 1.98
CA GLN A 81 8.25 5.31 0.68
C GLN A 81 7.96 3.82 0.71
N ALA A 82 7.47 3.29 -0.40
CA ALA A 82 7.23 1.86 -0.58
C ALA A 82 7.40 1.49 -2.05
N SER A 83 7.83 0.25 -2.28
CA SER A 83 8.03 -0.29 -3.62
C SER A 83 7.31 -1.62 -3.75
N GLY A 84 6.84 -1.90 -4.96
CA GLY A 84 6.09 -3.09 -5.29
C GLY A 84 6.50 -3.59 -6.65
N ARG A 85 6.58 -4.90 -6.81
CA ARG A 85 6.77 -5.51 -8.13
C ARG A 85 6.02 -6.81 -8.21
N GLY A 86 5.64 -7.18 -9.42
CA GLY A 86 4.96 -8.44 -9.62
C GLY A 86 5.01 -8.92 -11.06
N ILE A 87 4.68 -10.19 -11.20
CA ILE A 87 4.44 -10.84 -12.48
C ILE A 87 3.08 -11.53 -12.43
N GLU A 88 2.30 -11.29 -13.47
CA GLU A 88 1.01 -11.91 -13.68
C GLU A 88 1.04 -12.69 -14.99
N THR A 89 0.37 -13.83 -14.99
CA THR A 89 0.30 -14.72 -16.13
C THR A 89 -1.10 -15.27 -16.25
N LEU A 90 -1.68 -15.11 -17.42
CA LEU A 90 -2.91 -15.78 -17.83
C LEU A 90 -2.60 -16.67 -19.01
N PHE A 91 -2.93 -17.95 -18.89
CA PHE A 91 -2.88 -18.88 -20.00
C PHE A 91 -4.25 -19.52 -20.18
N GLN A 92 -4.74 -19.48 -21.41
CA GLN A 92 -6.01 -20.08 -21.80
C GLN A 92 -5.76 -21.07 -22.92
N GLY A 93 -6.40 -22.24 -22.84
CA GLY A 93 -6.28 -23.28 -23.84
C GLY A 93 -7.58 -24.02 -24.08
N SER A 94 -7.90 -24.22 -25.34
CA SER A 94 -9.03 -25.02 -25.82
C SER A 94 -8.52 -26.21 -26.65
N PRO A 95 -7.78 -27.17 -26.05
CA PRO A 95 -7.08 -28.23 -26.80
C PRO A 95 -8.01 -29.16 -27.57
N ILE A 96 -9.27 -29.30 -27.13
CA ILE A 96 -10.28 -30.12 -27.83
C ILE A 96 -11.47 -29.23 -28.15
N ARG A 97 -11.78 -29.10 -29.44
CA ARG A 97 -12.94 -28.33 -29.91
C ARG A 97 -13.62 -29.07 -31.06
N THR A 98 -14.61 -29.89 -30.72
CA THR A 98 -15.42 -30.67 -31.68
C THR A 98 -16.90 -30.32 -31.54
N LYS A 99 -17.75 -30.77 -32.47
CA LYS A 99 -19.20 -30.49 -32.44
C LYS A 99 -19.91 -31.04 -31.18
N ASN A 100 -19.38 -32.11 -30.61
CA ASN A 100 -20.04 -32.86 -29.53
C ASN A 100 -19.31 -32.76 -28.19
N PHE A 101 -18.07 -32.26 -28.19
CA PHE A 101 -17.22 -32.19 -27.02
C PHE A 101 -16.19 -31.07 -27.14
N GLY A 102 -16.02 -30.33 -26.04
CA GLY A 102 -15.00 -29.30 -25.88
C GLY A 102 -14.28 -29.49 -24.55
N LEU A 103 -12.99 -29.13 -24.52
CA LEU A 103 -12.20 -29.02 -23.30
C LEU A 103 -11.53 -27.66 -23.33
N ASP A 104 -11.84 -26.84 -22.33
CA ASP A 104 -11.25 -25.53 -22.10
C ASP A 104 -10.59 -25.54 -20.72
N PHE A 105 -9.44 -24.89 -20.61
CA PHE A 105 -8.78 -24.67 -19.33
C PHE A 105 -8.15 -23.29 -19.27
N THR A 106 -8.11 -22.75 -18.05
CA THR A 106 -7.52 -21.45 -17.74
C THR A 106 -6.59 -21.61 -16.56
N LEU A 107 -5.37 -21.10 -16.70
CA LEU A 107 -4.38 -21.00 -15.65
C LEU A 107 -4.11 -19.53 -15.36
N ILE A 108 -4.26 -19.13 -14.10
CA ILE A 108 -3.94 -17.80 -13.62
C ILE A 108 -2.85 -17.94 -12.57
N ASN A 109 -1.76 -17.22 -12.75
CA ASN A 109 -0.67 -17.15 -11.79
C ASN A 109 -0.32 -15.69 -11.52
N SER A 110 -0.12 -15.36 -10.24
CA SER A 110 0.29 -14.02 -9.82
C SER A 110 1.33 -14.18 -8.72
N PHE A 111 2.40 -13.42 -8.84
CA PHE A 111 3.43 -13.27 -7.82
C PHE A 111 3.67 -11.79 -7.60
N GLN A 112 3.68 -11.38 -6.34
CA GLN A 112 3.89 -9.99 -5.94
C GLN A 112 4.83 -9.96 -4.74
N ASP A 113 5.69 -8.96 -4.71
CA ASP A 113 6.65 -8.66 -3.65
C ASP A 113 6.57 -7.15 -3.38
N ASN A 114 6.12 -6.77 -2.18
CA ASN A 114 6.05 -5.38 -1.75
C ASN A 114 6.98 -5.13 -0.58
N GLU A 115 7.64 -3.98 -0.56
CA GLU A 115 8.54 -3.55 0.51
C GLU A 115 8.19 -2.13 0.97
N VAL A 116 8.22 -1.91 2.28
CA VAL A 116 8.18 -0.56 2.84
C VAL A 116 9.62 -0.06 2.93
N ASP A 117 9.98 0.91 2.10
CA ASP A 117 11.36 1.37 1.97
C ASP A 117 11.76 2.34 3.08
N ASP A 118 10.87 3.29 3.41
CA ASP A 118 11.11 4.32 4.41
C ASP A 118 9.80 4.76 5.09
N LEU A 119 9.83 5.01 6.40
CA LEU A 119 8.75 5.66 7.15
C LEU A 119 9.20 7.02 7.70
N GLY A 120 10.37 7.51 7.31
CA GLY A 120 10.99 8.74 7.75
C GLY A 120 11.40 8.72 9.23
N GLY A 121 11.71 7.53 9.76
CA GLY A 121 12.03 7.33 11.18
C GLY A 121 10.81 7.18 12.09
N ALA A 122 9.64 6.85 11.52
CA ALA A 122 8.44 6.60 12.32
C ALA A 122 8.58 5.29 13.08
N GLN A 123 7.82 5.16 14.18
CA GLN A 123 7.65 3.84 14.79
C GLN A 123 6.82 2.94 13.85
N PRO A 124 7.04 1.62 13.87
CA PRO A 124 6.20 0.67 13.14
C PRO A 124 4.71 0.90 13.40
N ILE A 125 3.92 0.86 12.33
CA ILE A 125 2.48 1.08 12.40
C ILE A 125 1.80 -0.28 12.53
N PHE A 126 1.11 -0.49 13.64
CA PHE A 126 0.34 -1.70 13.91
C PHE A 126 -1.15 -1.47 13.61
N ASP A 127 -1.81 -2.50 13.10
CA ASP A 127 -3.26 -2.54 13.02
C ASP A 127 -3.90 -2.63 14.42
N GLY A 128 -5.20 -2.36 14.55
CA GLY A 128 -5.91 -2.32 15.84
C GLY A 128 -5.92 -3.63 16.63
N PHE A 129 -5.48 -4.74 16.03
CA PHE A 129 -5.30 -6.04 16.66
C PHE A 129 -3.83 -6.48 16.78
N ASP A 130 -2.87 -5.62 16.38
CA ASP A 130 -1.42 -5.89 16.36
C ASP A 130 -0.97 -7.10 15.52
N ILE A 131 -1.84 -7.62 14.64
CA ILE A 131 -1.55 -8.77 13.77
C ILE A 131 -0.75 -8.33 12.54
N ASN A 132 -1.07 -7.15 12.02
CA ASN A 132 -0.41 -6.57 10.86
C ASN A 132 0.49 -5.43 11.30
N VAL A 133 1.68 -5.38 10.71
CA VAL A 133 2.63 -4.29 10.89
C VAL A 133 3.09 -3.75 9.54
N VAL A 134 3.25 -2.43 9.48
CA VAL A 134 3.98 -1.69 8.45
C VAL A 134 5.26 -1.21 9.12
N LYS A 135 6.40 -1.69 8.66
CA LYS A 135 7.72 -1.32 9.17
C LYS A 135 8.70 -1.26 8.00
N GLU A 136 9.67 -0.38 8.08
CA GLU A 136 10.78 -0.28 7.13
C GLU A 136 11.47 -1.66 6.93
N GLY A 137 11.75 -1.99 5.67
CA GLY A 137 12.37 -3.25 5.24
C GLY A 137 11.49 -4.49 5.36
N LEU A 138 10.19 -4.35 5.64
CA LEU A 138 9.29 -5.50 5.65
C LEU A 138 8.82 -5.82 4.23
N ARG A 139 9.19 -7.01 3.76
CA ARG A 139 8.67 -7.61 2.53
C ARG A 139 7.38 -8.38 2.78
N LYS A 140 6.40 -8.23 1.89
CA LYS A 140 5.10 -8.92 1.92
C LYS A 140 4.71 -9.45 0.54
#